data_AF-A0A423EWL9-F1
#
_entry.id   AF-A0A423EWL9-F1
#
_cell.length_a   1.000
_cell.length_b   1.000
_cell.length_c   1.000
_cell.angle_alpha   90.00
_cell.angle_beta   90.00
_cell.angle_gamma   90.00
#
_symmetry.space_group_name_H-M   'P 1'
#
loop_
_entity.id
_entity.type
_entity.pdbx_description
1 polymer ?
#
loop_
_entity_poly.entity_id
_entity_poly.type
_entity_poly.pdbx_seq_one_letter_code
_entity_poly.pdbx_strand_id
1 'polypeptide(L)' 'MKGLGVKSSQALFLYAAEDWFMSDPLDKATSKAPATLGEGCLSRYDPDDLSSEDGTEFPGAAELWEQEQAKSEPKDA' A
#
# COMPACT_ATOMS: atom_id res chain seq x y z
N MET A 1 4.68 -56.04 -30.79
CA MET A 1 4.43 -54.79 -31.57
C MET A 1 3.15 -54.15 -31.07
N LYS A 2 3.10 -52.80 -31.02
CA LYS A 2 2.12 -51.91 -30.35
C LYS A 2 2.53 -51.65 -28.89
N GLY A 3 2.92 -50.47 -28.43
CA GLY A 3 2.96 -49.13 -29.00
C GLY A 3 2.95 -48.20 -27.78
N LEU A 4 4.13 -47.67 -27.42
CA LEU A 4 4.33 -46.83 -26.24
C LEU A 4 3.61 -45.49 -26.48
N GLY A 5 2.41 -45.35 -25.92
CA GLY A 5 1.55 -44.19 -26.09
C GLY A 5 2.03 -43.01 -25.25
N VAL A 6 2.78 -42.12 -25.89
CA VAL A 6 3.08 -40.76 -25.44
C VAL A 6 1.77 -40.04 -25.08
N LYS A 7 1.41 -40.01 -23.80
CA LYS A 7 0.36 -39.12 -23.26
C LYS A 7 1.02 -37.99 -22.48
N SER A 8 2.01 -37.34 -23.11
CA SER A 8 2.91 -36.35 -22.51
C SER A 8 2.54 -34.89 -22.82
N SER A 9 1.38 -34.59 -23.41
CA SER A 9 1.09 -33.22 -23.88
C SER A 9 -0.12 -32.54 -23.26
N GLN A 10 -0.89 -33.20 -22.39
CA GLN A 10 -2.11 -32.59 -21.84
C GLN A 10 -1.95 -32.02 -20.42
N ALA A 11 -0.88 -32.39 -19.71
CA ALA A 11 -0.64 -31.93 -18.34
C ALA A 11 0.12 -30.59 -18.23
N LEU A 12 0.76 -30.13 -19.31
CA LEU A 12 1.53 -28.86 -19.30
C LEU A 12 0.67 -27.63 -19.63
N PHE A 13 -0.53 -27.81 -20.19
CA PHE A 13 -1.37 -26.69 -20.60
C PHE A 13 -2.25 -26.12 -19.47
N LEU A 14 -2.39 -26.83 -18.35
CA LEU A 14 -3.22 -26.39 -17.22
C LEU A 14 -2.42 -25.79 -16.06
N TYR A 15 -1.11 -26.03 -15.99
CA TYR A 15 -0.28 -25.60 -14.85
C TYR A 15 0.33 -24.19 -15.01
N ALA A 16 0.12 -23.51 -16.14
CA ALA A 16 0.72 -22.19 -16.43
C ALA A 16 -0.31 -21.05 -16.51
N ALA A 17 -1.59 -21.31 -16.25
CA ALA A 17 -2.65 -20.30 -16.27
C ALA A 17 -2.90 -19.66 -14.90
N GLU A 18 -2.36 -20.21 -13.81
CA GLU A 18 -2.70 -19.80 -12.44
C GLU A 18 -1.74 -18.75 -11.84
N ASP A 19 -0.49 -18.66 -12.35
CA ASP A 19 0.55 -17.82 -11.72
C ASP A 19 0.84 -16.48 -12.44
N TRP A 20 0.29 -16.25 -13.64
CA TRP A 20 0.67 -15.12 -14.49
C TRP A 20 -0.52 -14.40 -15.15
N PHE A 21 -1.75 -14.66 -14.70
CA PHE A 21 -2.85 -13.76 -15.00
C PHE A 21 -2.78 -12.58 -14.03
N MET A 22 -1.88 -11.65 -14.37
CA MET A 22 -1.84 -10.26 -13.90
C MET A 22 -2.72 -10.01 -12.68
N SER A 23 -2.18 -10.26 -11.48
CA SER A 23 -2.63 -9.48 -10.31
C SER A 23 -2.63 -8.03 -10.79
N ASP A 24 -3.81 -7.39 -10.76
CA ASP A 24 -3.99 -6.10 -11.42
C ASP A 24 -2.83 -5.20 -10.94
N PRO A 25 -2.07 -4.53 -11.82
CA PRO A 25 -1.06 -3.59 -11.34
C PRO A 25 -1.63 -2.56 -10.32
N LEU A 26 -2.96 -2.33 -10.31
CA LEU A 26 -3.67 -1.62 -9.25
C LEU A 26 -3.81 -2.39 -7.94
N ASP A 27 -3.88 -3.72 -7.93
CA ASP A 27 -3.89 -4.55 -6.71
C ASP A 27 -2.62 -4.36 -5.89
N LYS A 28 -1.49 -4.05 -6.53
CA LYS A 28 -0.22 -3.72 -5.85
C LYS A 28 -0.05 -2.23 -5.57
N ALA A 29 -0.95 -1.39 -6.06
CA ALA A 29 -0.83 0.07 -6.04
C ALA A 29 -2.00 0.78 -5.34
N THR A 30 -2.80 0.07 -4.54
CA THR A 30 -3.85 0.68 -3.72
C THR A 30 -3.40 0.74 -2.26
N SER A 31 -2.89 1.90 -1.86
CA SER A 31 -3.07 2.35 -0.47
C SER A 31 -4.59 2.48 -0.26
N LYS A 32 -5.13 1.72 0.69
CA LYS A 32 -6.56 1.74 0.99
C LYS A 32 -6.77 2.65 2.19
N ALA A 33 -7.56 3.69 2.00
CA ALA A 33 -7.86 4.61 3.08
C ALA A 33 -8.65 3.88 4.19
N PRO A 34 -8.36 4.16 5.47
CA PRO A 34 -9.12 3.68 6.62
C PRO A 34 -10.60 4.03 6.52
N ALA A 35 -11.44 3.33 7.28
CA ALA A 35 -12.86 3.63 7.36
C ALA A 35 -13.11 5.09 7.78
N THR A 36 -14.20 5.69 7.29
CA THR A 36 -14.62 7.04 7.71
C THR A 36 -15.93 7.02 8.48
N LEU A 37 -16.03 7.91 9.47
CA LEU A 37 -17.20 8.17 10.30
C LEU A 37 -17.81 9.51 9.93
N GLY A 38 -19.15 9.58 9.90
CA GLY A 38 -19.89 10.81 9.58
C GLY A 38 -20.12 11.02 8.08
N GLU A 39 -21.00 11.96 7.75
CA GLU A 39 -21.55 12.15 6.41
C GLU A 39 -21.12 13.49 5.79
N GLY A 40 -21.02 13.54 4.46
CA GLY A 40 -20.70 14.75 3.71
C GLY A 40 -19.39 15.41 4.15
N CYS A 41 -19.42 16.74 4.36
CA CYS A 41 -18.23 17.52 4.74
C CYS A 41 -17.70 17.27 6.15
N LEU A 42 -18.41 16.49 6.98
CA LEU A 42 -18.00 16.14 8.35
C LEU A 42 -17.45 14.71 8.46
N SER A 43 -17.24 14.03 7.32
CA SER A 43 -16.62 12.72 7.29
C SER A 43 -15.17 12.79 7.78
N ARG A 44 -14.77 11.89 8.67
CA ARG A 44 -13.43 11.82 9.28
C ARG A 44 -12.97 10.36 9.35
N TYR A 45 -11.66 10.08 9.30
CA TYR A 45 -11.18 8.71 9.50
C TYR A 45 -11.52 8.20 10.91
N ASP A 46 -11.86 6.91 11.00
CA ASP A 46 -12.11 6.21 12.25
C ASP A 46 -10.79 6.07 13.02
N PRO A 47 -10.64 6.70 14.19
CA PRO A 47 -9.40 6.61 14.95
C PRO A 47 -9.06 5.20 15.41
N ASP A 48 -10.05 4.31 15.55
CA ASP A 48 -9.82 2.91 15.93
C ASP A 48 -9.28 2.07 14.75
N ASP A 49 -9.44 2.56 13.52
CA ASP A 49 -8.95 1.93 12.29
C ASP A 49 -7.62 2.56 11.80
N LEU A 50 -7.11 3.57 12.51
CA LEU A 50 -5.81 4.18 12.24
C LEU A 50 -4.68 3.40 12.93
N SER A 51 -3.64 3.10 12.16
CA SER A 51 -2.42 2.44 12.59
C SER A 51 -1.19 3.32 12.41
N SER A 52 -0.04 2.90 12.94
CA SER A 52 1.23 3.59 12.72
C SER A 52 1.67 3.61 11.25
N GLU A 53 1.17 2.71 10.42
CA GLU A 53 1.45 2.66 8.98
C GLU A 53 0.65 3.71 8.19
N ASP A 54 -0.44 4.24 8.76
CA ASP A 54 -1.26 5.30 8.16
C ASP A 54 -0.62 6.70 8.27
N GLY A 55 0.54 6.79 8.93
CA GLY A 55 1.42 7.96 8.85
C GLY A 55 1.13 9.09 9.85
N THR A 56 0.63 8.77 11.06
CA THR A 56 0.53 9.77 12.15
C THR A 56 1.84 9.95 12.91
N GLU A 57 2.74 8.97 12.84
CA GLU A 57 4.01 8.98 13.54
C GLU A 57 5.04 9.72 12.70
N PHE A 58 5.40 10.94 13.13
CA PHE A 58 6.46 11.72 12.51
C PHE A 58 7.64 11.84 13.49
N PRO A 59 8.52 10.81 13.60
CA PRO A 59 9.54 10.73 14.64
C PRO A 59 10.61 11.84 14.58
N GLY A 60 10.68 12.61 13.48
CA GLY A 60 11.54 13.79 13.34
C GLY A 60 10.84 15.14 13.49
N ALA A 61 9.54 15.15 13.85
CA ALA A 61 8.74 16.38 13.91
C ALA A 61 9.34 17.44 14.84
N ALA A 62 9.78 17.02 16.02
CA ALA A 62 10.33 17.91 17.03
C ALA A 62 11.65 18.56 16.55
N GLU A 63 12.57 17.76 16.00
CA GLU A 63 13.84 18.27 15.48
C GLU A 63 13.64 19.21 14.28
N LEU A 64 12.68 18.90 13.40
CA LEU A 64 12.32 19.79 12.29
C LEU A 64 11.74 21.12 12.80
N TRP A 65 10.88 21.07 13.82
CA TRP A 65 10.29 22.26 14.41
C TRP A 65 11.34 23.19 15.00
N GLU A 66 12.33 22.66 15.73
CA GLU A 66 13.45 23.45 16.26
C GLU A 66 14.25 24.13 15.14
N GLN A 67 14.50 23.44 14.03
CA GLN A 67 15.19 24.01 12.86
C GLN A 67 14.40 25.15 12.21
N GLU A 68 13.08 25.00 12.05
CA GLU A 68 12.23 26.03 11.46
C GLU A 68 12.15 27.26 12.38
N GLN A 69 12.03 27.06 13.69
CA GLN A 69 12.06 28.15 14.67
C GLN A 69 13.38 28.91 14.60
N ALA A 70 14.52 28.21 14.56
CA ALA A 70 15.85 28.83 14.44
C ALA A 70 16.07 29.62 13.14
N LYS A 71 15.34 29.28 12.07
CA LYS A 71 15.35 30.00 10.79
C LYS A 71 14.43 31.22 10.80
N SER A 72 13.30 31.13 11.50
CA SER A 72 12.27 32.16 11.58
C SER A 72 12.61 33.29 12.56
N GLU A 73 13.48 33.05 13.53
CA GLU A 73 13.99 34.11 14.40
C GLU A 73 14.84 35.10 13.60
N PRO A 74 14.45 36.38 13.51
CA PRO A 74 15.32 37.38 12.94
C PRO A 74 16.54 37.50 13.84
N LYS A 75 17.71 37.13 13.30
CA LYS A 75 19.01 37.45 13.90
C LYS A 75 19.18 38.96 13.88
N ASP A 76 18.68 39.61 14.93
CA ASP A 76 18.82 41.01 15.28
C ASP A 76 18.27 42.02 14.24
N ALA A 77 17.26 42.79 14.66
CA ALA A 77 16.90 44.08 14.07
C ALA A 77 17.40 45.21 14.98
#